data_AF-A0A7Z0A9X7-F1
#
_entry.id   AF-A0A7Z0A9X7-F1
#
_cell.length_a   1.000
_cell.length_b   1.000
_cell.length_c   1.000
_cell.angle_alpha   90.00
_cell.angle_beta   90.00
_cell.angle_gamma   90.00
#
_symmetry.space_group_name_H-M   'P 1'
#
loop_
_entity.id
_entity.type
_entity.pdbx_description
1 polymer ?
#
loop_
_entity_poly.entity_id
_entity_poly.type
_entity_poly.pdbx_seq_one_letter_code
_entity_poly.pdbx_strand_id
1 'polypeptide(L)'
;MTQAKTVAVLGAGSTGRAMAGFLALSGYRVRLWNRQGGDETDELVSGLAATPELTVSGRLEGTAVLDDVTTDIGAAVTDADVVVVCTTANGHHDVGRLVAGYSAADQAVLLMPAGTLGSLEFVRGLVAGGCIATPLIAETSTTLFGSALDGATGVRISGQKAQVGVASLPSGRTDEIRRLIPEIPFVDVPDVLQSGFENVGASLHVTPMVLNAGWIETHGGTFKYYREAITPAVANVAAQVEEERMRIASAFGYRPTPLSTYLTQSVGAPEGTLYESLHGCEMYADAISPSRLDHRFLWEDALAGVVPLLSLAEVAGVPAPTMQALATLAGPLLGRDMLGEGRNVDNLGLAGMTVEGLRTLVSDVDAFDAWRRG
;
A
#
# COMPACT_ATOMS: atom_id res chain seq x y z
N MET A 1 -0.51 -14.99 20.63
CA MET A 1 -0.99 -13.72 21.21
C MET A 1 -2.51 -13.75 21.24
N THR A 2 -3.13 -13.19 22.29
CA THR A 2 -4.57 -12.87 22.33
C THR A 2 -4.81 -11.57 21.55
N GLN A 3 -6.08 -11.20 21.37
CA GLN A 3 -6.47 -9.91 20.77
C GLN A 3 -5.67 -8.74 21.33
N ALA A 4 -5.25 -7.83 20.45
CA ALA A 4 -4.52 -6.63 20.80
C ALA A 4 -5.37 -5.72 21.69
N LYS A 5 -4.73 -4.94 22.56
CA LYS A 5 -5.36 -3.91 23.38
C LYS A 5 -5.02 -2.52 22.84
N THR A 6 -3.75 -2.32 22.48
CA THR A 6 -3.22 -1.06 22.00
C THR A 6 -2.76 -1.20 20.55
N VAL A 7 -3.23 -0.30 19.68
CA VAL A 7 -2.82 -0.25 18.28
C VAL A 7 -2.27 1.13 17.94
N ALA A 8 -1.03 1.18 17.46
CA ALA A 8 -0.47 2.38 16.86
C ALA A 8 -0.84 2.41 15.38
N VAL A 9 -1.42 3.49 14.89
CA VAL A 9 -1.70 3.71 13.47
C VAL A 9 -0.78 4.81 12.95
N LEU A 10 0.14 4.45 12.06
CA LEU A 10 1.14 5.36 11.53
C LEU A 10 0.69 5.93 10.17
N GLY A 11 0.40 7.22 10.14
CA GLY A 11 -0.10 7.97 9.00
C GLY A 11 -1.51 8.51 9.26
N ALA A 12 -1.69 9.83 9.23
CA ALA A 12 -2.98 10.48 9.51
C ALA A 12 -3.77 10.91 8.26
N GLY A 13 -3.44 10.35 7.09
CA GLY A 13 -4.24 10.48 5.87
C GLY A 13 -5.57 9.73 5.94
N SER A 14 -6.33 9.69 4.83
CA SER A 14 -7.67 9.09 4.84
C SER A 14 -7.68 7.60 5.22
N THR A 15 -6.69 6.82 4.78
CA THR A 15 -6.56 5.40 5.12
C THR A 15 -6.31 5.21 6.61
N GLY A 16 -5.32 5.92 7.16
CA GLY A 16 -4.96 5.77 8.57
C GLY A 16 -6.04 6.30 9.53
N ARG A 17 -6.72 7.41 9.19
CA ARG A 17 -7.89 7.84 9.97
C ARG A 17 -9.04 6.83 9.91
N ALA A 18 -9.34 6.28 8.73
CA ALA A 18 -10.38 5.25 8.61
C ALA A 18 -10.03 4.02 9.47
N MET A 19 -8.78 3.59 9.44
CA MET A 19 -8.30 2.49 10.28
C MET A 19 -8.37 2.82 11.77
N ALA A 20 -7.89 4.00 12.17
CA ALA A 20 -7.90 4.45 13.57
C ALA A 20 -9.34 4.54 14.10
N GLY A 21 -10.25 5.12 13.32
CA GLY A 21 -11.66 5.21 13.67
C GLY A 21 -12.32 3.84 13.80
N PHE A 22 -12.08 2.95 12.83
CA PHE A 22 -12.59 1.57 12.86
C PHE A 22 -12.12 0.79 14.10
N LEU A 23 -10.82 0.86 14.42
CA LEU A 23 -10.24 0.17 15.56
C LEU A 23 -10.74 0.76 16.88
N ALA A 24 -10.77 2.09 17.03
CA ALA A 24 -11.27 2.71 18.26
C ALA A 24 -12.77 2.40 18.49
N LEU A 25 -13.60 2.42 17.44
CA LEU A 25 -15.00 1.99 17.52
C LEU A 25 -15.17 0.49 17.83
N SER A 26 -14.15 -0.32 17.53
CA SER A 26 -14.09 -1.74 17.87
C SER A 26 -13.55 -2.01 19.28
N GLY A 27 -13.20 -0.97 20.05
CA GLY A 27 -12.79 -1.07 21.45
C GLY A 27 -11.29 -1.11 21.70
N TYR A 28 -10.45 -0.88 20.68
CA TYR A 28 -9.00 -0.78 20.83
C TYR A 28 -8.58 0.58 21.38
N ARG A 29 -7.49 0.62 22.14
CA ARG A 29 -6.78 1.87 22.47
C ARG A 29 -5.92 2.27 21.28
N VAL A 30 -6.36 3.27 20.53
CA VAL A 30 -5.70 3.66 19.28
C VAL A 30 -4.85 4.91 19.48
N ARG A 31 -3.58 4.83 19.07
CA ARG A 31 -2.67 5.98 19.00
C ARG A 31 -2.42 6.33 17.55
N LEU A 32 -2.84 7.51 17.12
CA LEU A 32 -2.66 7.95 15.73
C LEU A 32 -1.41 8.81 15.64
N TRP A 33 -0.50 8.45 14.73
CA TRP A 33 0.71 9.19 14.47
C TRP A 33 0.73 9.79 13.07
N ASN A 34 1.37 10.95 12.93
CA ASN A 34 1.81 11.46 11.64
C ASN A 34 3.19 12.09 11.76
N ARG A 35 3.96 12.09 10.67
CA ARG A 35 5.27 12.78 10.65
C ARG A 35 5.08 14.28 10.88
N GLN A 36 6.08 14.95 11.44
CA GLN A 36 6.17 16.42 11.35
C GLN A 36 6.72 16.78 9.98
N GLY A 37 6.20 17.82 9.32
CA GLY A 37 6.70 18.11 7.97
C GLY A 37 6.09 19.27 7.19
N GLY A 38 5.39 20.21 7.85
CA GLY A 38 4.83 21.41 7.23
C GLY A 38 3.32 21.51 7.35
N ASP A 39 2.76 22.67 6.98
CA ASP A 39 1.39 23.09 7.28
C ASP A 39 0.34 21.99 7.00
N GLU A 40 0.33 21.38 5.81
CA GLU A 40 -0.63 20.32 5.47
C GLU A 40 -0.50 19.08 6.36
N THR A 41 0.72 18.69 6.73
CA THR A 41 0.97 17.49 7.53
C THR A 41 0.65 17.74 9.01
N ASP A 42 0.91 18.95 9.48
CA ASP A 42 0.62 19.40 10.85
C ASP A 42 -0.90 19.61 11.03
N GLU A 43 -1.60 20.09 10.00
CA GLU A 43 -3.07 20.17 9.94
C GLU A 43 -3.74 18.80 10.06
N LEU A 44 -3.12 17.72 9.56
CA LEU A 44 -3.68 16.37 9.67
C LEU A 44 -3.77 15.84 11.11
N VAL A 45 -3.02 16.40 12.05
CA VAL A 45 -3.02 15.94 13.45
C VAL A 45 -3.42 17.01 14.45
N SER A 46 -3.22 18.30 14.16
CA SER A 46 -3.43 19.39 15.12
C SER A 46 -4.86 19.44 15.69
N GLY A 47 -5.88 19.32 14.84
CA GLY A 47 -7.28 19.30 15.29
C GLY A 47 -7.62 18.10 16.16
N LEU A 48 -7.08 16.93 15.82
CA LEU A 48 -7.29 15.68 16.55
C LEU A 48 -6.41 15.59 17.83
N ALA A 49 -5.27 16.27 17.88
CA ALA A 49 -4.43 16.34 19.07
C ALA A 49 -5.06 17.23 20.16
N ALA A 50 -5.77 18.30 19.76
CA ALA A 50 -6.50 19.15 20.69
C ALA A 50 -7.76 18.46 21.24
N THR A 51 -8.47 17.74 20.37
CA THR A 51 -9.66 16.95 20.72
C THR A 51 -9.54 15.59 20.03
N PRO A 52 -9.15 14.51 20.75
CA PRO A 52 -8.91 13.18 20.16
C PRO A 52 -10.21 12.44 19.85
N GLU A 53 -11.18 13.15 19.28
CA GLU A 53 -12.45 12.64 18.78
C GLU A 53 -12.44 12.69 17.25
N LEU A 54 -12.35 11.51 16.64
CA LEU A 54 -12.41 11.34 15.19
C LEU A 54 -13.85 11.03 14.77
N THR A 55 -14.43 11.89 13.94
CA THR A 55 -15.75 11.63 13.38
C THR A 55 -15.65 10.66 12.21
N VAL A 56 -16.32 9.51 12.31
CA VAL A 56 -16.41 8.51 11.25
C VAL A 56 -17.81 8.56 10.64
N SER A 57 -17.89 8.62 9.30
CA SER A 57 -19.16 8.68 8.57
C SER A 57 -19.22 7.73 7.36
N GLY A 58 -20.42 7.42 6.88
CA GLY A 58 -20.64 6.60 5.68
C GLY A 58 -20.99 5.15 6.01
N ARG A 59 -20.17 4.18 5.60
CA ARG A 59 -20.43 2.75 5.86
C ARG A 59 -20.30 2.36 7.32
N LEU A 60 -19.50 3.12 8.07
CA LEU A 60 -19.37 3.05 9.51
C LEU A 60 -19.64 4.46 10.03
N GLU A 61 -20.35 4.56 11.15
CA GLU A 61 -20.73 5.84 11.73
C GLU A 61 -20.46 5.86 13.23
N GLY A 62 -19.90 6.96 13.72
CA GLY A 62 -19.65 7.16 15.15
C GLY A 62 -18.56 8.17 15.43
N THR A 63 -18.43 8.52 16.71
CA THR A 63 -17.30 9.31 17.22
C THR A 63 -16.31 8.36 17.87
N ALA A 64 -15.15 8.23 17.25
CA ALA A 64 -14.07 7.40 17.74
C ALA A 64 -13.16 8.21 18.68
N VAL A 65 -13.05 7.80 19.94
CA VAL A 65 -12.15 8.44 20.90
C VAL A 65 -10.79 7.75 20.82
N LEU A 66 -9.75 8.51 20.47
CA LEU A 66 -8.37 8.04 20.34
C LEU A 66 -7.65 8.17 21.70
N ASP A 67 -6.78 7.21 22.00
CA ASP A 67 -5.95 7.19 23.22
C ASP A 67 -4.89 8.30 23.17
N ASP A 68 -4.31 8.52 21.98
CA ASP A 68 -3.36 9.59 21.71
C ASP A 68 -3.35 9.99 20.23
N VAL A 69 -2.99 11.23 19.94
CA VAL A 69 -2.74 11.75 18.58
C VAL A 69 -1.47 12.58 18.63
N THR A 70 -0.42 12.07 18.00
CA THR A 70 0.94 12.57 18.25
C THR A 70 1.78 12.62 16.98
N THR A 71 2.87 13.38 17.07
CA THR A 71 3.95 13.39 16.08
C THR A 71 5.23 12.75 16.61
N ASP A 72 5.23 12.36 17.89
CA ASP A 72 6.29 11.57 18.51
C ASP A 72 6.09 10.08 18.19
N ILE A 73 7.00 9.52 17.38
CA ILE A 73 6.92 8.11 16.97
C ILE A 73 7.11 7.16 18.17
N GLY A 74 7.91 7.54 19.16
CA GLY A 74 8.14 6.74 20.35
C GLY A 74 6.89 6.64 21.21
N ALA A 75 6.18 7.75 21.38
CA ALA A 75 4.90 7.78 22.10
C ALA A 75 3.83 6.90 21.44
N ALA A 76 3.79 6.88 20.10
CA ALA A 76 2.86 6.03 19.37
C ALA A 76 3.21 4.54 19.49
N VAL A 77 4.47 4.16 19.27
CA VAL A 77 4.91 2.78 19.06
C VAL A 77 5.20 2.02 20.36
N THR A 78 5.72 2.68 21.39
CA THR A 78 6.14 2.01 22.63
C THR A 78 4.95 1.33 23.30
N ASP A 79 5.11 0.05 23.65
CA ASP A 79 4.07 -0.80 24.27
C ASP A 79 2.78 -1.00 23.45
N ALA A 80 2.79 -0.67 22.14
CA ALA A 80 1.69 -1.05 21.26
C ALA A 80 1.76 -2.56 20.96
N ASP A 81 0.62 -3.27 20.96
CA ASP A 81 0.60 -4.68 20.58
C ASP A 81 0.77 -4.83 19.05
N VAL A 82 0.18 -3.90 18.30
CA VAL A 82 0.25 -3.83 16.83
C VAL A 82 0.56 -2.41 16.36
N VAL A 83 1.45 -2.30 15.39
CA VAL A 83 1.73 -1.07 14.64
C VAL A 83 1.19 -1.24 13.22
N VAL A 84 0.14 -0.51 12.88
CA VAL A 84 -0.45 -0.51 11.53
C VAL A 84 0.13 0.67 10.75
N VAL A 85 0.87 0.39 9.69
CA VAL A 85 1.48 1.40 8.82
C VAL A 85 0.51 1.72 7.68
N CYS A 86 -0.03 2.94 7.69
CA CYS A 86 -0.99 3.47 6.72
C CYS A 86 -0.45 4.74 6.01
N THR A 87 0.87 4.80 5.79
CA THR A 87 1.50 5.84 4.98
C THR A 87 1.45 5.49 3.50
N THR A 88 1.90 6.41 2.64
CA THR A 88 2.20 6.08 1.26
C THR A 88 3.42 5.16 1.19
N ALA A 89 3.48 4.34 0.15
CA ALA A 89 4.45 3.25 0.01
C ALA A 89 5.92 3.76 -0.04
N ASN A 90 6.16 4.96 -0.56
CA ASN A 90 7.48 5.61 -0.52
C ASN A 90 7.95 5.97 0.91
N GLY A 91 7.04 5.99 1.89
CA GLY A 91 7.36 6.30 3.28
C GLY A 91 7.82 5.08 4.10
N HIS A 92 7.68 3.84 3.58
CA HIS A 92 7.90 2.64 4.40
C HIS A 92 9.31 2.53 4.98
N HIS A 93 10.34 2.86 4.20
CA HIS A 93 11.72 2.83 4.70
C HIS A 93 11.94 3.86 5.81
N ASP A 94 11.48 5.09 5.62
CA ASP A 94 11.64 6.17 6.61
C ASP A 94 10.83 5.89 7.88
N VAL A 95 9.61 5.38 7.75
CA VAL A 95 8.82 4.93 8.90
C VAL A 95 9.52 3.78 9.61
N GLY A 96 10.06 2.79 8.88
CA GLY A 96 10.87 1.72 9.45
C GLY A 96 12.05 2.25 10.27
N ARG A 97 12.78 3.25 9.75
CA ARG A 97 13.87 3.90 10.48
C ARG A 97 13.41 4.58 11.76
N LEU A 98 12.27 5.25 11.74
CA LEU A 98 11.71 5.94 12.91
C LEU A 98 11.21 4.95 13.98
N VAL A 99 10.63 3.83 13.55
CA VAL A 99 10.11 2.76 14.43
C VAL A 99 11.24 1.96 15.09
N ALA A 100 12.40 1.86 14.45
CA ALA A 100 13.50 0.97 14.84
C ALA A 100 13.91 1.04 16.32
N GLY A 101 13.96 2.24 16.90
CA GLY A 101 14.38 2.45 18.30
C GLY A 101 13.33 2.11 19.35
N TYR A 102 12.09 1.87 18.93
CA TYR A 102 10.94 1.67 19.82
C TYR A 102 10.27 0.30 19.61
N SER A 103 10.74 -0.47 18.63
CA SER A 103 10.17 -1.76 18.29
C SER A 103 10.62 -2.86 19.25
N ALA A 104 9.69 -3.73 19.66
CA ALA A 104 9.96 -4.90 20.47
C ALA A 104 9.59 -6.20 19.76
N ALA A 105 10.23 -7.31 20.16
CA ALA A 105 10.09 -8.61 19.48
C ALA A 105 8.70 -9.26 19.65
N ASP A 106 7.93 -8.83 20.64
CA ASP A 106 6.57 -9.27 20.91
C ASP A 106 5.49 -8.39 20.22
N GLN A 107 5.90 -7.37 19.47
CA GLN A 107 4.99 -6.57 18.65
C GLN A 107 4.77 -7.20 17.28
N ALA A 108 3.65 -6.81 16.67
CA ALA A 108 3.43 -6.99 15.25
C ALA A 108 3.42 -5.67 14.50
N VAL A 109 3.92 -5.66 13.27
CA VAL A 109 3.78 -4.56 12.32
C VAL A 109 2.95 -5.05 11.13
N LEU A 110 1.92 -4.29 10.77
CA LEU A 110 1.04 -4.56 9.64
C LEU A 110 1.09 -3.39 8.65
N LEU A 111 1.63 -3.60 7.46
CA LEU A 111 1.60 -2.61 6.37
C LEU A 111 0.27 -2.71 5.63
N MET A 112 -0.49 -1.61 5.55
CA MET A 112 -1.79 -1.57 4.89
C MET A 112 -1.96 -0.33 3.99
N PRO A 113 -1.76 -0.46 2.66
CA PRO A 113 -1.19 -1.61 1.94
C PRO A 113 0.34 -1.53 1.86
N ALA A 114 1.00 -2.64 1.53
CA ALA A 114 2.46 -2.63 1.34
C ALA A 114 2.93 -2.13 -0.04
N GLY A 115 2.10 -2.32 -1.08
CA GLY A 115 2.58 -2.28 -2.47
C GLY A 115 3.52 -3.45 -2.76
N THR A 116 4.32 -3.36 -3.82
CA THR A 116 5.23 -4.45 -4.22
C THR A 116 6.55 -4.34 -3.43
N LEU A 117 6.97 -5.42 -2.77
CA LEU A 117 8.16 -5.50 -1.90
C LEU A 117 8.12 -4.58 -0.66
N GLY A 118 6.93 -4.16 -0.20
CA GLY A 118 6.80 -3.17 0.87
C GLY A 118 7.31 -3.62 2.24
N SER A 119 7.06 -4.87 2.64
CA SER A 119 7.61 -5.38 3.91
C SER A 119 9.13 -5.47 3.91
N LEU A 120 9.75 -5.80 2.77
CA LEU A 120 11.22 -5.84 2.65
C LEU A 120 11.81 -4.42 2.76
N GLU A 121 11.19 -3.44 2.10
CA GLU A 121 11.55 -2.02 2.21
C GLU A 121 11.47 -1.52 3.66
N PHE A 122 10.38 -1.87 4.36
CA PHE A 122 10.22 -1.52 5.76
C PHE A 122 11.28 -2.17 6.66
N VAL A 123 11.60 -3.44 6.43
CA VAL A 123 12.66 -4.14 7.18
C VAL A 123 14.03 -3.51 6.91
N ARG A 124 14.33 -3.09 5.68
CA ARG A 124 15.54 -2.31 5.39
C ARG A 124 15.58 -1.01 6.16
N GLY A 125 14.44 -0.33 6.28
CA GLY A 125 14.26 0.82 7.16
C GLY A 125 14.56 0.51 8.63
N LEU A 126 14.00 -0.58 9.17
CA LEU A 126 14.27 -1.04 10.54
C LEU A 126 15.77 -1.28 10.78
N VAL A 127 16.44 -1.99 9.85
CA VAL A 127 17.88 -2.26 9.92
C VAL A 127 18.68 -0.96 9.87
N ALA A 128 18.36 -0.05 8.95
CA ALA A 128 19.01 1.25 8.82
C ALA A 128 18.80 2.14 10.07
N GLY A 129 17.69 1.96 10.79
CA GLY A 129 17.41 2.62 12.06
C GLY A 129 18.05 1.95 13.28
N GLY A 130 18.78 0.84 13.10
CA GLY A 130 19.45 0.11 14.19
C GLY A 130 18.53 -0.81 14.99
N CYS A 131 17.40 -1.25 14.42
CA CYS A 131 16.48 -2.16 15.10
C CYS A 131 17.16 -3.52 15.35
N ILE A 132 17.29 -3.89 16.62
CA ILE A 132 17.80 -5.20 17.03
C ILE A 132 16.67 -6.23 17.18
N ALA A 133 15.43 -5.78 17.40
CA ALA A 133 14.27 -6.63 17.52
C ALA A 133 13.86 -7.23 16.17
N THR A 134 13.11 -8.33 16.23
CA THR A 134 12.48 -8.94 15.06
C THR A 134 10.97 -9.04 15.33
N PRO A 135 10.23 -7.93 15.25
CA PRO A 135 8.77 -7.99 15.37
C PRO A 135 8.19 -8.87 14.27
N LEU A 136 6.97 -9.38 14.47
CA LEU A 136 6.23 -10.02 13.39
C LEU A 136 5.92 -8.97 12.31
N ILE A 137 6.44 -9.15 11.09
CA ILE A 137 6.10 -8.29 9.96
C ILE A 137 5.00 -8.96 9.15
N ALA A 138 3.98 -8.19 8.80
CA ALA A 138 2.91 -8.59 7.91
C ALA A 138 2.49 -7.44 7.01
N GLU A 139 1.82 -7.77 5.93
CA GLU A 139 1.28 -6.82 4.98
C GLU A 139 -0.05 -7.28 4.41
N THR A 140 -0.80 -6.30 3.90
CA THR A 140 -1.97 -6.56 3.08
C THR A 140 -1.76 -6.16 1.63
N SER A 141 -2.42 -6.91 0.74
CA SER A 141 -2.41 -6.65 -0.71
C SER A 141 -3.16 -5.37 -1.10
N THR A 142 -4.04 -4.87 -0.23
CA THR A 142 -4.85 -3.67 -0.45
C THR A 142 -5.28 -3.04 0.88
N THR A 143 -5.86 -1.84 0.82
CA THR A 143 -6.50 -1.20 1.98
C THR A 143 -7.80 -1.90 2.35
N LEU A 144 -8.19 -1.87 3.63
CA LEU A 144 -9.52 -2.32 4.05
C LEU A 144 -10.65 -1.40 3.54
N PHE A 145 -10.41 -0.08 3.59
CA PHE A 145 -11.43 0.93 3.30
C PHE A 145 -11.13 1.70 2.01
N GLY A 146 -12.21 2.07 1.32
CA GLY A 146 -12.24 3.27 0.49
C GLY A 146 -12.65 4.44 1.37
N SER A 147 -11.78 5.43 1.53
CA SER A 147 -12.03 6.56 2.42
C SER A 147 -11.46 7.88 1.90
N ALA A 148 -12.09 8.97 2.32
CA ALA A 148 -11.65 10.34 2.10
C ALA A 148 -11.67 11.10 3.43
N LEU A 149 -10.78 12.08 3.57
CA LEU A 149 -10.82 13.01 4.70
C LEU A 149 -12.15 13.79 4.65
N ASP A 150 -12.74 14.03 5.82
CA ASP A 150 -13.98 14.80 5.97
C ASP A 150 -13.73 15.91 7.00
N GLY A 151 -13.22 17.04 6.52
CA GLY A 151 -12.74 18.13 7.37
C GLY A 151 -11.50 17.78 8.20
N ALA A 152 -11.20 18.64 9.18
CA ALA A 152 -9.97 18.54 9.98
C ALA A 152 -9.93 17.32 10.90
N THR A 153 -11.09 16.88 11.42
CA THR A 153 -11.21 15.83 12.45
C THR A 153 -12.13 14.68 12.03
N GLY A 154 -12.45 14.56 10.74
CA GLY A 154 -13.34 13.52 10.24
C GLY A 154 -12.74 12.67 9.13
N VAL A 155 -13.38 11.52 8.91
CA VAL A 155 -13.12 10.62 7.80
C VAL A 155 -14.43 9.99 7.32
N ARG A 156 -14.64 10.00 6.01
CA ARG A 156 -15.76 9.32 5.36
C ARG A 156 -15.29 7.99 4.79
N ILE A 157 -15.91 6.89 5.22
CA ILE A 157 -15.71 5.55 4.68
C ILE A 157 -16.81 5.27 3.65
N SER A 158 -16.46 5.30 2.37
CA SER A 158 -17.41 5.05 1.27
C SER A 158 -17.66 3.56 1.02
N GLY A 159 -16.65 2.73 1.33
CA GLY A 159 -16.68 1.29 1.13
C GLY A 159 -15.75 0.55 2.09
N GLN A 160 -16.14 -0.67 2.43
CA GLN A 160 -15.32 -1.63 3.17
C GLN A 160 -15.22 -2.91 2.33
N LYS A 161 -14.01 -3.41 2.13
CA LYS A 161 -13.80 -4.67 1.42
C LYS A 161 -14.27 -5.83 2.28
N ALA A 162 -14.97 -6.78 1.66
CA ALA A 162 -15.45 -7.98 2.34
C ALA A 162 -14.32 -8.92 2.78
N GLN A 163 -13.19 -8.87 2.08
CA GLN A 163 -11.98 -9.65 2.34
C GLN A 163 -10.73 -8.83 2.01
N VAL A 164 -9.66 -9.02 2.77
CA VAL A 164 -8.35 -8.40 2.53
C VAL A 164 -7.27 -9.49 2.60
N GLY A 165 -6.51 -9.65 1.51
CA GLY A 165 -5.38 -10.59 1.49
C GLY A 165 -4.29 -10.18 2.48
N VAL A 166 -3.78 -11.12 3.28
CA VAL A 166 -2.70 -10.88 4.26
C VAL A 166 -1.58 -11.91 4.12
N ALA A 167 -0.35 -11.44 4.23
CA ALA A 167 0.87 -12.27 4.29
C ALA A 167 1.75 -11.85 5.47
N SER A 168 2.52 -12.78 6.01
CA SER A 168 3.60 -12.49 6.95
C SER A 168 4.97 -12.62 6.27
N LEU A 169 5.98 -11.97 6.84
CA LEU A 169 7.38 -12.06 6.44
C LEU A 169 8.24 -12.45 7.65
N PRO A 170 8.87 -13.64 7.66
CA PRO A 170 8.65 -14.77 6.74
C PRO A 170 7.20 -15.30 6.77
N SER A 171 6.82 -16.07 5.76
CA SER A 171 5.48 -16.65 5.67
C SER A 171 5.16 -17.65 6.79
N GLY A 172 3.88 -17.98 6.97
CA GLY A 172 3.41 -18.97 7.96
C GLY A 172 2.97 -18.40 9.32
N ARG A 173 2.91 -17.08 9.48
CA ARG A 173 2.53 -16.41 10.75
C ARG A 173 1.29 -15.51 10.63
N THR A 174 0.54 -15.57 9.53
CA THR A 174 -0.66 -14.74 9.29
C THR A 174 -1.76 -14.94 10.36
N ASP A 175 -1.88 -16.16 10.90
CA ASP A 175 -2.78 -16.49 12.00
C ASP A 175 -2.52 -15.67 13.28
N GLU A 176 -1.28 -15.23 13.51
CA GLU A 176 -0.95 -14.37 14.65
C GLU A 176 -1.55 -12.98 14.48
N ILE A 177 -1.45 -12.37 13.30
CA ILE A 177 -2.07 -11.09 12.97
C ILE A 177 -3.59 -11.17 13.05
N ARG A 178 -4.18 -12.23 12.51
CA ARG A 178 -5.62 -12.45 12.56
C ARG A 178 -6.15 -12.54 13.99
N ARG A 179 -5.38 -13.14 14.91
CA ARG A 179 -5.74 -13.18 16.33
C ARG A 179 -5.58 -11.84 17.03
N LEU A 180 -4.64 -11.01 16.59
CA LEU A 180 -4.41 -9.67 17.15
C LEU A 180 -5.53 -8.71 16.77
N ILE A 181 -6.02 -8.76 15.52
CA ILE A 181 -7.09 -7.88 15.01
C ILE A 181 -8.17 -8.71 14.26
N PRO A 182 -9.02 -9.46 14.98
CA PRO A 182 -10.02 -10.35 14.37
C PRO A 182 -11.15 -9.63 13.62
N GLU A 183 -11.32 -8.32 13.81
CA GLU A 183 -12.37 -7.52 13.16
C GLU A 183 -12.06 -7.25 11.68
N ILE A 184 -10.80 -7.40 11.26
CA ILE A 184 -10.43 -7.27 9.85
C ILE A 184 -10.64 -8.62 9.16
N PRO A 185 -11.40 -8.68 8.04
CA PRO A 185 -11.71 -9.93 7.35
C PRO A 185 -10.52 -10.42 6.52
N PHE A 186 -9.45 -10.85 7.19
CA PHE A 186 -8.24 -11.32 6.56
C PHE A 186 -8.43 -12.67 5.85
N VAL A 187 -7.90 -12.76 4.63
CA VAL A 187 -7.76 -14.01 3.87
C VAL A 187 -6.27 -14.26 3.63
N ASP A 188 -5.80 -15.47 3.87
CA ASP A 188 -4.39 -15.79 3.68
C ASP A 188 -3.99 -15.70 2.21
N VAL A 189 -2.86 -15.05 1.96
CA VAL A 189 -2.10 -15.24 0.72
C VAL A 189 -0.76 -15.92 1.06
N PRO A 190 -0.16 -16.70 0.14
CA PRO A 190 0.99 -17.56 0.44
C PRO A 190 2.16 -16.87 1.14
N ASP A 191 2.54 -15.69 0.65
CA ASP A 191 3.65 -14.89 1.17
C ASP A 191 3.58 -13.45 0.61
N VAL A 192 4.55 -12.62 1.02
CA VAL A 192 4.63 -11.20 0.62
C VAL A 192 4.95 -11.00 -0.88
N LEU A 193 5.48 -12.00 -1.59
CA LEU A 193 5.67 -11.88 -3.04
C LEU A 193 4.32 -12.00 -3.75
N GLN A 194 3.47 -12.98 -3.39
CA GLN A 194 2.09 -13.02 -3.90
C GLN A 194 1.38 -11.69 -3.60
N SER A 195 1.41 -11.22 -2.35
CA SER A 195 0.80 -9.95 -1.94
C SER A 195 1.26 -8.79 -2.82
N GLY A 196 2.57 -8.66 -3.04
CA GLY A 196 3.15 -7.65 -3.92
C GLY A 196 2.73 -7.78 -5.39
N PHE A 197 2.51 -9.00 -5.87
CA PHE A 197 1.98 -9.24 -7.22
C PHE A 197 0.50 -8.88 -7.36
N GLU A 198 -0.29 -8.81 -6.28
CA GLU A 198 -1.69 -8.33 -6.34
C GLU A 198 -1.80 -6.82 -6.65
N ASN A 199 -0.68 -6.08 -6.70
CA ASN A 199 -0.68 -4.65 -6.99
C ASN A 199 -1.09 -4.35 -8.45
N VAL A 200 -2.27 -3.74 -8.60
CA VAL A 200 -2.86 -3.36 -9.89
C VAL A 200 -2.62 -1.89 -10.28
N GLY A 201 -1.90 -1.12 -9.46
CA GLY A 201 -1.69 0.32 -9.66
C GLY A 201 -0.99 0.66 -10.98
N ALA A 202 -0.12 -0.21 -11.48
CA ALA A 202 0.54 -0.05 -12.78
C ALA A 202 -0.48 0.07 -13.93
N SER A 203 -1.49 -0.80 -13.94
CA SER A 203 -2.53 -0.85 -14.97
C SER A 203 -3.59 0.23 -14.76
N LEU A 204 -4.03 0.44 -13.52
CA LEU A 204 -5.15 1.34 -13.22
C LEU A 204 -4.76 2.80 -13.04
N HIS A 205 -3.52 3.09 -12.63
CA HIS A 205 -3.11 4.44 -12.26
C HIS A 205 -1.96 4.96 -13.13
N VAL A 206 -0.81 4.27 -13.18
CA VAL A 206 0.35 4.76 -13.95
C VAL A 206 0.04 4.84 -15.44
N THR A 207 -0.61 3.81 -16.00
CA THR A 207 -0.94 3.77 -17.43
C THR A 207 -1.84 4.95 -17.85
N PRO A 208 -3.01 5.21 -17.21
CA PRO A 208 -3.82 6.36 -17.60
C PRO A 208 -3.16 7.70 -17.29
N MET A 209 -2.39 7.83 -16.20
CA MET A 209 -1.70 9.09 -15.86
C MET A 209 -0.68 9.48 -16.93
N VAL A 210 0.16 8.54 -17.38
CA VAL A 210 1.18 8.80 -18.41
C VAL A 210 0.52 9.11 -19.76
N LEU A 211 -0.46 8.31 -20.17
CA LEU A 211 -1.09 8.45 -21.49
C LEU A 211 -2.02 9.67 -21.59
N ASN A 212 -2.47 10.22 -20.46
CA ASN A 212 -3.30 11.43 -20.42
C ASN A 212 -2.56 12.64 -19.84
N ALA A 213 -1.23 12.64 -19.81
CA ALA A 213 -0.44 13.69 -19.16
C ALA A 213 -0.80 15.11 -19.62
N GLY A 214 -0.82 15.34 -20.94
CA GLY A 214 -1.21 16.65 -21.49
C GLY A 214 -2.67 17.01 -21.20
N TRP A 215 -3.55 16.02 -21.05
CA TRP A 215 -4.95 16.28 -20.71
C TRP A 215 -5.11 16.71 -19.24
N ILE A 216 -4.41 16.02 -18.32
CA ILE A 216 -4.34 16.35 -16.90
C ILE A 216 -3.85 17.80 -16.70
N GLU A 217 -2.74 18.17 -17.36
CA GLU A 217 -2.15 19.51 -17.22
C GLU A 217 -3.05 20.62 -17.77
N THR A 218 -3.75 20.37 -18.88
CA THR A 218 -4.57 21.39 -19.54
C THR A 218 -5.95 21.58 -18.92
N HIS A 219 -6.52 20.52 -18.32
CA HIS A 219 -7.89 20.54 -17.79
C HIS A 219 -7.96 20.55 -16.26
N GLY A 220 -6.82 20.41 -15.57
CA GLY A 220 -6.73 20.60 -14.11
C GLY A 220 -7.65 19.67 -13.31
N GLY A 221 -7.90 18.45 -13.79
CA GLY A 221 -8.71 17.46 -13.06
C GLY A 221 -10.21 17.73 -13.10
N THR A 222 -10.74 18.14 -14.25
CA THR A 222 -12.18 18.42 -14.43
C THR A 222 -12.94 17.33 -15.19
N PHE A 223 -12.26 16.24 -15.57
CA PHE A 223 -12.84 15.10 -16.28
C PHE A 223 -12.84 13.84 -15.41
N LYS A 224 -13.69 12.89 -15.78
CA LYS A 224 -13.88 11.59 -15.12
C LYS A 224 -12.70 10.67 -15.45
N TYR A 225 -11.96 10.29 -14.42
CA TYR A 225 -10.73 9.50 -14.55
C TYR A 225 -10.93 8.19 -15.31
N TYR A 226 -11.92 7.39 -14.91
CA TYR A 226 -12.16 6.10 -15.55
C TYR A 226 -13.02 6.20 -16.81
N ARG A 227 -14.04 7.08 -16.83
CA ARG A 227 -15.00 7.19 -17.95
C ARG A 227 -14.54 8.04 -19.12
N GLU A 228 -13.62 8.97 -18.90
CA GLU A 228 -13.15 9.88 -19.95
C GLU A 228 -11.68 9.61 -20.30
N ALA A 229 -10.81 9.36 -19.31
CA ALA A 229 -9.37 9.15 -19.53
C ALA A 229 -9.00 7.77 -20.10
N ILE A 230 -9.81 6.74 -19.85
CA ILE A 230 -9.50 5.37 -20.26
C ILE A 230 -10.21 5.05 -21.57
N THR A 231 -9.70 5.61 -22.67
CA THR A 231 -10.19 5.24 -24.01
C THR A 231 -9.88 3.77 -24.34
N PRO A 232 -10.49 3.18 -25.39
CA PRO A 232 -10.18 1.80 -25.78
C PRO A 232 -8.67 1.55 -26.02
N ALA A 233 -7.95 2.54 -26.56
CA ALA A 233 -6.51 2.44 -26.75
C ALA A 233 -5.73 2.42 -25.42
N VAL A 234 -6.12 3.28 -24.46
CA VAL A 234 -5.54 3.29 -23.11
C VAL A 234 -5.82 1.99 -22.38
N ALA A 235 -7.05 1.46 -22.48
CA ALA A 235 -7.41 0.16 -21.92
C ALA A 235 -6.59 -0.99 -22.51
N ASN A 236 -6.26 -0.95 -23.81
CA ASN A 236 -5.39 -1.95 -24.44
C ASN A 236 -3.97 -1.92 -23.86
N VAL A 237 -3.41 -0.73 -23.61
CA VAL A 237 -2.09 -0.62 -22.96
C VAL A 237 -2.16 -1.14 -21.51
N ALA A 238 -3.21 -0.79 -20.76
CA ALA A 238 -3.40 -1.30 -19.40
C ALA A 238 -3.56 -2.84 -19.36
N ALA A 239 -4.20 -3.44 -20.37
CA ALA A 239 -4.29 -4.89 -20.52
C ALA A 239 -2.92 -5.54 -20.82
N GLN A 240 -2.04 -4.86 -21.56
CA GLN A 240 -0.67 -5.34 -21.79
C GLN A 240 0.20 -5.28 -20.54
N VAL A 241 0.07 -4.22 -19.74
CA VAL A 241 0.72 -4.11 -18.42
C VAL A 241 0.26 -5.23 -17.50
N GLU A 242 -1.04 -5.53 -17.52
CA GLU A 242 -1.61 -6.64 -16.77
C GLU A 242 -1.04 -8.00 -17.22
N GLU A 243 -0.92 -8.25 -18.53
CA GLU A 243 -0.31 -9.47 -19.05
C GLU A 243 1.15 -9.61 -18.61
N GLU A 244 1.92 -8.51 -18.65
CA GLU A 244 3.30 -8.47 -18.16
C GLU A 244 3.37 -8.82 -16.67
N ARG A 245 2.53 -8.21 -15.83
CA ARG A 245 2.43 -8.52 -14.38
C ARG A 245 2.16 -10.01 -14.15
N MET A 246 1.18 -10.58 -14.86
CA MET A 246 0.82 -11.99 -14.75
C MET A 246 1.95 -12.93 -15.19
N ARG A 247 2.68 -12.60 -16.26
CA ARG A 247 3.85 -13.38 -16.73
C ARG A 247 4.99 -13.35 -15.71
N ILE A 248 5.29 -12.18 -15.13
CA ILE A 248 6.32 -12.05 -14.09
C ILE A 248 5.95 -12.90 -12.88
N ALA A 249 4.73 -12.76 -12.36
CA ALA A 249 4.27 -13.54 -11.20
C ALA A 249 4.31 -15.05 -11.48
N SER A 250 3.90 -15.48 -12.68
CA SER A 250 3.97 -16.89 -13.11
C SER A 250 5.40 -17.41 -13.17
N ALA A 251 6.39 -16.59 -13.55
CA ALA A 251 7.80 -17.00 -13.55
C ALA A 251 8.34 -17.21 -12.12
N PHE A 252 7.77 -16.51 -11.14
CA PHE A 252 7.98 -16.79 -9.72
C PHE A 252 7.11 -17.93 -9.19
N GLY A 253 6.24 -18.55 -10.01
CA GLY A 253 5.35 -19.63 -9.62
C GLY A 253 4.13 -19.19 -8.79
N TYR A 254 3.79 -17.90 -8.84
CA TYR A 254 2.60 -17.33 -8.21
C TYR A 254 1.45 -17.16 -9.22
N ARG A 255 0.23 -17.00 -8.69
CA ARG A 255 -0.98 -16.78 -9.50
C ARG A 255 -1.80 -15.67 -8.84
N PRO A 256 -1.45 -14.39 -9.07
CA PRO A 256 -2.21 -13.28 -8.53
C PRO A 256 -3.57 -13.17 -9.19
N THR A 257 -4.46 -12.44 -8.55
CA THR A 257 -5.81 -12.20 -9.06
C THR A 257 -5.71 -11.42 -10.37
N PRO A 258 -6.29 -11.91 -11.49
CA PRO A 258 -6.37 -11.13 -12.71
C PRO A 258 -7.14 -9.82 -12.48
N LEU A 259 -6.73 -8.74 -13.13
CA LEU A 259 -7.34 -7.42 -12.95
C LEU A 259 -8.86 -7.43 -13.21
N SER A 260 -9.32 -8.16 -14.23
CA SER A 260 -10.76 -8.30 -14.51
C SER A 260 -11.51 -8.93 -13.32
N THR A 261 -10.97 -10.00 -12.74
CA THR A 261 -11.53 -10.63 -11.54
C THR A 261 -11.51 -9.69 -10.35
N TYR A 262 -10.40 -8.96 -10.14
CA TYR A 262 -10.31 -7.95 -9.09
C TYR A 262 -11.38 -6.87 -9.23
N LEU A 263 -11.61 -6.36 -10.44
CA LEU A 263 -12.62 -5.32 -10.70
C LEU A 263 -14.03 -5.83 -10.39
N THR A 264 -14.37 -7.04 -10.82
CA THR A 264 -15.68 -7.63 -10.53
C THR A 264 -15.88 -7.89 -9.04
N GLN A 265 -14.89 -8.48 -8.36
CA GLN A 265 -15.02 -8.85 -6.95
C GLN A 265 -14.92 -7.67 -5.99
N SER A 266 -14.07 -6.68 -6.28
CA SER A 266 -13.76 -5.59 -5.34
C SER A 266 -14.66 -4.38 -5.52
N VAL A 267 -15.08 -4.10 -6.76
CA VAL A 267 -15.85 -2.88 -7.08
C VAL A 267 -17.11 -3.16 -7.91
N GLY A 268 -17.48 -4.43 -8.09
CA GLY A 268 -18.72 -4.83 -8.75
C GLY A 268 -18.76 -4.48 -10.24
N ALA A 269 -17.60 -4.37 -10.90
CA ALA A 269 -17.53 -4.09 -12.32
C ALA A 269 -18.10 -5.25 -13.16
N PRO A 270 -18.79 -4.97 -14.28
CA PRO A 270 -19.27 -6.03 -15.16
C PRO A 270 -18.10 -6.80 -15.78
N GLU A 271 -18.32 -8.08 -16.09
CA GLU A 271 -17.39 -8.88 -16.87
C GLU A 271 -17.29 -8.35 -18.30
N GLY A 272 -16.10 -8.44 -18.90
CA GLY A 272 -15.87 -7.98 -20.26
C GLY A 272 -14.39 -7.67 -20.51
N THR A 273 -14.14 -6.93 -21.58
CA THR A 273 -12.84 -6.29 -21.79
C THR A 273 -12.54 -5.30 -20.67
N LEU A 274 -11.26 -4.98 -20.44
CA LEU A 274 -10.88 -4.01 -19.41
C LEU A 274 -11.56 -2.65 -19.61
N TYR A 275 -11.77 -2.24 -20.86
CA TYR A 275 -12.53 -1.04 -21.20
C TYR A 275 -13.99 -1.11 -20.72
N GLU A 276 -14.71 -2.18 -21.08
CA GLU A 276 -16.11 -2.40 -20.69
C GLU A 276 -16.28 -2.49 -19.17
N SER A 277 -15.40 -3.24 -18.50
CA SER A 277 -15.42 -3.38 -17.04
C SER A 277 -15.22 -2.04 -16.34
N LEU A 278 -14.22 -1.25 -16.74
CA LEU A 278 -13.93 0.04 -16.10
C LEU A 278 -15.02 1.08 -16.39
N HIS A 279 -15.54 1.14 -17.62
CA HIS A 279 -16.61 2.08 -17.99
C HIS A 279 -17.95 1.74 -17.34
N GLY A 280 -18.26 0.45 -17.21
CA GLY A 280 -19.46 -0.06 -16.58
C GLY A 280 -19.40 -0.13 -15.05
N CYS A 281 -18.25 0.19 -14.44
CA CYS A 281 -18.12 0.22 -12.98
C CYS A 281 -18.76 1.49 -12.40
N GLU A 282 -19.94 1.35 -11.80
CA GLU A 282 -20.67 2.49 -11.19
C GLU A 282 -19.89 3.14 -10.04
N MET A 283 -19.09 2.37 -9.29
CA MET A 283 -18.23 2.92 -8.23
C MET A 283 -17.16 3.89 -8.78
N TYR A 284 -16.74 3.70 -10.03
CA TYR A 284 -15.72 4.52 -10.69
C TYR A 284 -16.31 5.60 -11.60
N ALA A 285 -17.63 5.59 -11.80
CA ALA A 285 -18.34 6.49 -12.70
C ALA A 285 -18.02 7.97 -12.47
N ASP A 286 -17.92 8.36 -11.19
CA ASP A 286 -17.79 9.74 -10.76
C ASP A 286 -16.39 10.14 -10.30
N ALA A 287 -15.43 9.21 -10.31
CA ALA A 287 -14.07 9.49 -9.91
C ALA A 287 -13.46 10.58 -10.81
N ILE A 288 -13.06 11.69 -10.21
CA ILE A 288 -12.46 12.82 -10.90
C ILE A 288 -10.96 12.60 -11.05
N SER A 289 -10.41 12.96 -12.21
CA SER A 289 -8.98 12.88 -12.46
C SER A 289 -8.18 13.77 -11.50
N PRO A 290 -6.97 13.36 -11.09
CA PRO A 290 -6.03 14.27 -10.44
C PRO A 290 -5.84 15.55 -11.27
N SER A 291 -5.63 16.66 -10.57
CA SER A 291 -5.48 17.99 -11.19
C SER A 291 -4.07 18.31 -11.66
N ARG A 292 -3.11 17.45 -11.33
CA ARG A 292 -1.69 17.59 -11.66
C ARG A 292 -1.03 16.22 -11.72
N LEU A 293 0.04 16.14 -12.51
CA LEU A 293 0.84 14.92 -12.68
C LEU A 293 1.58 14.51 -11.42
N ASP A 294 2.00 15.48 -10.61
CA ASP A 294 2.55 15.22 -9.29
C ASP A 294 1.45 14.80 -8.31
N HIS A 295 1.00 13.56 -8.49
CA HIS A 295 -0.03 12.92 -7.72
C HIS A 295 0.36 11.46 -7.49
N ARG A 296 -0.04 10.92 -6.33
CA ARG A 296 0.37 9.58 -5.87
C ARG A 296 0.05 8.45 -6.86
N PHE A 297 -1.04 8.58 -7.63
CA PHE A 297 -1.38 7.64 -8.71
C PHE A 297 -0.26 7.45 -9.74
N LEU A 298 0.58 8.46 -9.95
CA LEU A 298 1.72 8.33 -10.83
C LEU A 298 2.98 8.00 -10.04
N TRP A 299 3.33 8.78 -9.01
CA TRP A 299 4.63 8.59 -8.36
C TRP A 299 4.68 7.41 -7.41
N GLU A 300 3.64 7.15 -6.64
CA GLU A 300 3.63 6.06 -5.66
C GLU A 300 3.59 4.71 -6.38
N ASP A 301 2.65 4.57 -7.32
CA ASP A 301 2.47 3.33 -8.07
C ASP A 301 3.60 3.05 -9.06
N ALA A 302 4.34 4.08 -9.50
CA ALA A 302 5.59 3.85 -10.22
C ALA A 302 6.70 3.37 -9.28
N LEU A 303 6.99 4.09 -8.19
CA LEU A 303 8.10 3.76 -7.26
C LEU A 303 7.90 2.43 -6.52
N ALA A 304 6.65 2.11 -6.15
CA ALA A 304 6.31 0.95 -5.32
C ALA A 304 5.44 -0.10 -6.05
N GLY A 305 5.21 0.07 -7.35
CA GLY A 305 4.49 -0.87 -8.20
C GLY A 305 5.29 -1.22 -9.46
N VAL A 306 5.39 -0.28 -10.41
CA VAL A 306 6.02 -0.54 -11.71
C VAL A 306 7.50 -0.89 -11.58
N VAL A 307 8.28 -0.07 -10.87
CA VAL A 307 9.73 -0.27 -10.73
C VAL A 307 10.08 -1.60 -10.03
N PRO A 308 9.47 -1.97 -8.89
CA PRO A 308 9.72 -3.27 -8.29
C PRO A 308 9.26 -4.44 -9.15
N LEU A 309 8.15 -4.31 -9.90
CA LEU A 309 7.75 -5.35 -10.85
C LEU A 309 8.77 -5.52 -11.98
N LEU A 310 9.32 -4.42 -12.52
CA LEU A 310 10.40 -4.47 -13.51
C LEU A 310 11.66 -5.14 -12.94
N SER A 311 12.03 -4.78 -11.70
CA SER A 311 13.19 -5.39 -11.04
C SER A 311 13.01 -6.90 -10.83
N LEU A 312 11.80 -7.35 -10.46
CA LEU A 312 11.48 -8.78 -10.38
C LEU A 312 11.46 -9.43 -11.78
N ALA A 313 11.01 -8.72 -12.81
CA ALA A 313 11.03 -9.20 -14.18
C ALA A 313 12.45 -9.50 -14.67
N GLU A 314 13.41 -8.65 -14.33
CA GLU A 314 14.83 -8.85 -14.62
C GLU A 314 15.37 -10.12 -13.93
N VAL A 315 15.08 -10.32 -12.65
CA VAL A 315 15.47 -11.54 -11.90
C VAL A 315 14.91 -12.81 -12.56
N ALA A 316 13.68 -12.74 -13.06
CA ALA A 316 13.01 -13.87 -13.72
C ALA A 316 13.36 -14.02 -15.21
N GLY A 317 14.10 -13.08 -15.80
CA GLY A 317 14.36 -13.05 -17.25
C GLY A 317 13.10 -12.87 -18.11
N VAL A 318 12.08 -12.19 -17.58
CA VAL A 318 10.79 -11.95 -18.25
C VAL A 318 10.76 -10.55 -18.84
N PRO A 319 10.55 -10.39 -20.16
CA PRO A 319 10.40 -9.06 -20.76
C PRO A 319 9.11 -8.37 -20.33
N ALA A 320 9.22 -7.11 -19.92
CA ALA A 320 8.11 -6.21 -19.59
C ALA A 320 8.25 -4.83 -20.29
N PRO A 321 8.27 -4.80 -21.64
CA PRO A 321 8.56 -3.59 -22.40
C PRO A 321 7.53 -2.46 -22.19
N THR A 322 6.27 -2.79 -21.92
CA THR A 322 5.21 -1.80 -21.73
C THR A 322 5.38 -1.09 -20.39
N MET A 323 5.55 -1.85 -19.31
CA MET A 323 5.91 -1.30 -18.00
C MET A 323 7.21 -0.49 -18.06
N GLN A 324 8.22 -0.96 -18.79
CA GLN A 324 9.49 -0.24 -18.96
C GLN A 324 9.28 1.12 -19.64
N ALA A 325 8.47 1.16 -20.70
CA ALA A 325 8.15 2.40 -21.40
C ALA A 325 7.41 3.40 -20.49
N LEU A 326 6.42 2.93 -19.72
CA LEU A 326 5.68 3.76 -18.77
C LEU A 326 6.59 4.33 -17.67
N ALA A 327 7.46 3.51 -17.07
CA ALA A 327 8.42 3.97 -16.07
C ALA A 327 9.40 5.00 -16.65
N THR A 328 9.88 4.76 -17.88
CA THR A 328 10.78 5.67 -18.59
C THR A 328 10.13 7.02 -18.86
N LEU A 329 8.83 7.05 -19.19
CA LEU A 329 8.08 8.29 -19.41
C LEU A 329 7.71 9.00 -18.09
N ALA A 330 7.42 8.25 -17.04
CA ALA A 330 7.07 8.81 -15.73
C ALA A 330 8.18 9.71 -15.16
N GLY A 331 9.46 9.38 -15.41
CA GLY A 331 10.59 10.19 -14.93
C GLY A 331 10.57 11.63 -15.44
N PRO A 332 10.66 11.87 -16.76
CA PRO A 332 10.57 13.22 -17.33
C PRO A 332 9.26 13.94 -17.03
N LEU A 333 8.12 13.23 -16.97
CA LEU A 333 6.81 13.82 -16.63
C LEU A 333 6.79 14.42 -15.22
N LEU A 334 7.64 13.93 -14.34
CA LEU A 334 7.67 14.32 -12.93
C LEU A 334 8.97 15.04 -12.54
N GLY A 335 9.96 15.05 -13.43
CA GLY A 335 11.30 15.59 -13.15
C GLY A 335 12.06 14.79 -12.08
N ARG A 336 11.85 13.47 -11.97
CA ARG A 336 12.46 12.59 -10.95
C ARG A 336 12.97 11.29 -11.55
N ASP A 337 13.97 10.68 -10.89
CA ASP A 337 14.55 9.41 -11.35
C ASP A 337 13.72 8.25 -10.81
N MET A 338 12.63 7.93 -11.49
CA MET A 338 11.71 6.88 -11.03
C MET A 338 12.38 5.50 -10.95
N LEU A 339 13.28 5.18 -11.89
CA LEU A 339 13.93 3.87 -11.93
C LEU A 339 14.97 3.73 -10.83
N GLY A 340 15.73 4.80 -10.54
CA GLY A 340 16.72 4.82 -9.46
C GLY A 340 16.11 4.93 -8.06
N GLU A 341 15.04 5.72 -7.90
CA GLU A 341 14.38 5.94 -6.61
C GLU A 341 13.40 4.82 -6.23
N GLY A 342 12.83 4.11 -7.22
CA GLY A 342 11.86 3.05 -6.96
C GLY A 342 12.49 1.80 -6.34
N ARG A 343 11.67 1.00 -5.66
CA ARG A 343 12.12 -0.24 -5.01
C ARG A 343 12.69 -1.20 -6.05
N ASN A 344 13.88 -1.73 -5.82
CA ASN A 344 14.55 -2.64 -6.72
C ASN A 344 15.45 -3.61 -5.93
N VAL A 345 16.02 -4.60 -6.63
CA VAL A 345 16.89 -5.59 -5.97
C VAL A 345 18.15 -4.98 -5.35
N ASP A 346 18.65 -3.86 -5.87
CA ASP A 346 19.88 -3.24 -5.37
C ASP A 346 19.62 -2.51 -4.05
N ASN A 347 18.62 -1.62 -3.99
CA ASN A 347 18.31 -0.87 -2.77
C ASN A 347 17.74 -1.73 -1.64
N LEU A 348 17.17 -2.90 -1.97
CA LEU A 348 16.69 -3.87 -1.00
C LEU A 348 17.76 -4.90 -0.55
N GLY A 349 18.98 -4.86 -1.10
CA GLY A 349 20.03 -5.84 -0.77
C GLY A 349 19.70 -7.26 -1.25
N LEU A 350 19.04 -7.36 -2.40
CA LEU A 350 18.62 -8.59 -3.08
C LEU A 350 19.42 -8.88 -4.36
N ALA A 351 20.40 -8.02 -4.67
CA ALA A 351 21.23 -8.15 -5.87
C ALA A 351 21.86 -9.54 -5.98
N GLY A 352 21.74 -10.14 -7.17
CA GLY A 352 22.26 -11.48 -7.45
C GLY A 352 21.39 -12.65 -6.95
N MET A 353 20.28 -12.40 -6.25
CA MET A 353 19.34 -13.46 -5.90
C MET A 353 18.62 -14.00 -7.14
N THR A 354 18.40 -15.31 -7.17
CA THR A 354 17.55 -15.97 -8.17
C THR A 354 16.09 -15.92 -7.73
N VAL A 355 15.16 -16.30 -8.63
CA VAL A 355 13.75 -16.52 -8.29
C VAL A 355 13.60 -17.44 -7.07
N GLU A 356 14.35 -18.56 -7.03
CA GLU A 356 14.33 -19.48 -5.90
C GLU A 356 14.87 -18.81 -4.63
N GLY A 357 15.99 -18.08 -4.72
CA GLY A 357 16.56 -17.35 -3.59
C GLY A 357 15.59 -16.33 -2.97
N LEU A 358 14.87 -15.57 -3.79
CA LEU A 358 13.85 -14.63 -3.32
C LEU A 358 12.66 -15.34 -2.67
N ARG A 359 12.22 -16.47 -3.22
CA ARG A 359 11.15 -17.27 -2.63
C ARG A 359 11.56 -17.86 -1.28
N THR A 360 12.78 -18.38 -1.18
CA THR A 360 13.34 -18.86 0.09
C THR A 360 13.46 -17.72 1.09
N LEU A 361 13.94 -16.53 0.67
CA LEU A 361 14.05 -15.36 1.54
C LEU A 361 12.72 -15.02 2.25
N VAL A 362 11.60 -15.06 1.54
CA VAL A 362 10.30 -14.64 2.10
C VAL A 362 9.56 -15.75 2.86
N SER A 363 10.05 -16.99 2.81
CA SER A 363 9.38 -18.16 3.40
C SER A 363 10.20 -18.89 4.47
N ASP A 364 11.52 -18.76 4.44
CA ASP A 364 12.43 -19.40 5.37
C ASP A 364 12.97 -18.39 6.39
N VAL A 365 12.90 -18.76 7.67
CA VAL A 365 13.28 -17.87 8.78
C VAL A 365 14.78 -17.62 8.79
N ASP A 366 15.60 -18.63 8.55
CA ASP A 366 17.06 -18.50 8.59
C ASP A 366 17.58 -17.65 7.43
N ALA A 367 17.02 -17.84 6.23
CA ALA A 367 17.32 -17.05 5.05
C ALA A 367 16.93 -15.57 5.24
N PHE A 368 15.74 -15.31 5.77
CA PHE A 368 15.28 -13.96 6.11
C PHE A 368 16.21 -13.28 7.12
N ASP A 369 16.55 -13.97 8.19
CA ASP A 369 17.41 -13.43 9.24
C ASP A 369 18.85 -13.21 8.75
N ALA A 370 19.35 -14.06 7.85
CA ALA A 370 20.65 -13.88 7.21
C ALA A 370 20.66 -12.62 6.33
N TRP A 371 19.65 -12.43 5.49
CA TRP A 371 19.49 -11.22 4.69
C TRP A 371 19.37 -9.99 5.57
N ARG A 372 18.51 -10.00 6.60
CA ARG A 372 18.30 -8.86 7.50
C ARG A 372 19.58 -8.38 8.19
N ARG A 373 20.50 -9.29 8.53
CA ARG A 373 21.78 -8.97 9.18
C ARG A 373 22.87 -8.50 8.22
N GLY A 374 22.74 -8.80 6.93
CA GLY A 374 23.61 -8.31 5.86
C GLY A 374 23.17 -6.94 5.38
#